data_AF-Q5BTJ7-F1
#
_entry.id   AF-Q5BTJ7-F1
#
_cell.length_a   1.000
_cell.length_b   1.000
_cell.length_c   1.000
_cell.angle_alpha   90.00
_cell.angle_beta   90.00
_cell.angle_gamma   90.00
#
_symmetry.space_group_name_H-M   'P 1'
#
loop_
_entity.id
_entity.type
_entity.pdbx_description
1 polymer ?
#
loop_
_entity_poly.entity_id
_entity_poly.type
_entity_poly.pdbx_seq_one_letter_code
_entity_poly.pdbx_strand_id
1 'polypeptide(L)'
;YLSSVLILFQLPFGYRLDFCLIHLAALFTRKRYYIYLGAALMSAVSLLTTFSFMNLFIRSPAIYEAELYIGLAIFCAFVVFDTQLIVEKRRNGDTDFVWHTLDLFIDFIEIFRHLLMILNSKRRRDRDEE
;
A
#
# COMPACT_ATOMS: atom_id res chain seq x y z
N TYR A 1 -18.49 19.14 -13.67
CA TYR A 1 -19.75 18.76 -12.98
C TYR A 1 -19.84 17.26 -12.72
N LEU A 2 -19.89 16.38 -13.74
CA LEU A 2 -20.02 14.93 -13.50
C LEU A 2 -18.88 14.33 -12.66
N SER A 3 -17.61 14.62 -12.99
CA SER A 3 -16.46 14.18 -12.18
C SER A 3 -16.48 14.78 -10.77
N SER A 4 -16.88 16.04 -10.62
CA SER A 4 -16.97 16.72 -9.32
C SER A 4 -18.03 16.08 -8.40
N VAL A 5 -19.16 15.67 -8.97
CA VAL A 5 -20.24 14.98 -8.24
C VAL A 5 -19.82 13.54 -7.86
N LEU A 6 -19.12 12.83 -8.75
CA LEU A 6 -18.57 11.51 -8.46
C LEU A 6 -17.52 11.54 -7.33
N ILE A 7 -16.64 12.54 -7.32
CA ILE A 7 -15.64 12.74 -6.26
C ILE A 7 -16.30 12.96 -4.90
N LEU A 8 -17.34 13.80 -4.84
CA LEU A 8 -18.10 14.05 -3.62
C LEU A 8 -18.81 12.79 -3.10
N PHE A 9 -19.25 11.91 -4.00
CA PHE A 9 -19.82 10.64 -3.60
C PHE A 9 -18.74 9.68 -3.09
N GLN A 10 -17.61 9.54 -3.78
CA GLN A 10 -16.55 8.56 -3.51
C GLN A 10 -15.82 8.78 -2.17
N LEU A 11 -15.39 10.01 -1.88
CA LEU A 11 -14.59 10.38 -0.70
C LEU A 11 -15.17 9.89 0.64
N PRO A 12 -16.46 10.11 0.95
CA PRO A 12 -17.03 9.67 2.21
C PRO A 12 -17.18 8.14 2.31
N PHE A 13 -17.27 7.40 1.20
CA PHE A 13 -17.24 5.92 1.27
C PHE A 13 -15.86 5.40 1.64
N GLY A 14 -14.80 5.93 1.02
CA GLY A 14 -13.42 5.55 1.36
C GLY A 14 -13.11 5.79 2.83
N TYR A 15 -13.35 7.01 3.32
CA TYR A 15 -13.07 7.37 4.72
C TYR A 15 -13.81 6.48 5.74
N ARG A 16 -15.08 6.12 5.46
CA ARG A 16 -15.85 5.23 6.34
C ARG A 16 -15.29 3.81 6.37
N LEU A 17 -14.82 3.29 5.22
CA LEU A 17 -14.20 1.98 5.14
C LEU A 17 -12.92 1.95 5.96
N ASP A 18 -12.04 2.94 5.79
CA ASP A 18 -10.76 3.02 6.54
C ASP A 18 -11.00 3.13 8.04
N PHE A 19 -11.96 3.98 8.45
CA PHE A 19 -12.35 4.13 9.85
C PHE A 19 -12.86 2.80 10.44
N CYS A 20 -13.74 2.10 9.72
CA CYS A 20 -14.25 0.79 10.12
C CYS A 20 -13.14 -0.27 10.24
N LEU A 21 -12.22 -0.32 9.26
CA LEU A 21 -11.08 -1.24 9.25
C LEU A 21 -10.19 -1.04 10.49
N ILE A 22 -9.84 0.21 10.80
CA ILE A 22 -9.01 0.56 11.97
C ILE A 22 -9.73 0.22 13.28
N HIS A 23 -11.03 0.53 13.40
CA HIS A 23 -11.81 0.23 14.61
C HIS A 23 -12.02 -1.27 14.81
N LEU A 24 -12.25 -2.01 13.74
CA LEU A 24 -12.38 -3.47 13.78
C LEU A 24 -11.07 -4.12 14.24
N ALA A 25 -9.93 -3.67 13.71
CA ALA A 25 -8.61 -4.13 14.15
C ALA A 25 -8.34 -3.80 15.63
N ALA A 26 -8.81 -2.64 16.10
CA ALA A 26 -8.68 -2.26 17.51
C ALA A 26 -9.52 -3.13 18.46
N LEU A 27 -10.73 -3.54 18.05
CA LEU A 27 -11.66 -4.33 18.89
C LEU A 27 -11.22 -5.79 19.09
N PHE A 28 -10.52 -6.39 18.13
CA PHE A 28 -10.21 -7.82 18.13
C PHE A 28 -8.95 -8.26 18.92
N THR A 29 -8.27 -7.36 19.66
CA THR A 29 -6.83 -7.57 19.97
C THR A 29 -6.46 -7.79 21.45
N ARG A 30 -5.65 -8.86 21.72
CA ARG A 30 -4.88 -9.09 22.99
C ARG A 30 -3.35 -8.93 22.87
N LYS A 31 -2.72 -9.05 21.69
CA LYS A 31 -1.28 -8.72 21.44
C LYS A 31 -1.19 -7.53 20.47
N ARG A 32 -0.81 -6.35 21.00
CA ARG A 32 -1.13 -5.04 20.42
C ARG A 32 -0.35 -4.65 19.15
N TYR A 33 0.97 -4.81 19.11
CA TYR A 33 1.80 -4.09 18.12
C TYR A 33 1.56 -4.48 16.64
N TYR A 34 1.60 -5.78 16.30
CA TYR A 34 1.53 -6.23 14.91
C TYR A 34 0.17 -5.99 14.26
N ILE A 35 -0.94 -6.13 15.00
CA ILE A 35 -2.28 -5.87 14.44
C ILE A 35 -2.46 -4.37 14.16
N TYR A 36 -1.93 -3.48 15.01
CA TYR A 36 -1.98 -2.04 14.72
C TYR A 36 -1.14 -1.66 13.50
N LEU A 37 0.07 -2.22 13.37
CA LEU A 37 0.93 -1.95 12.22
C LEU A 37 0.32 -2.50 10.91
N GLY A 38 -0.18 -3.73 10.94
CA GLY A 38 -0.88 -4.35 9.81
C GLY A 38 -2.17 -3.61 9.45
N ALA A 39 -2.98 -3.18 10.43
CA ALA A 39 -4.18 -2.39 10.17
C ALA A 39 -3.87 -1.01 9.58
N ALA A 40 -2.82 -0.36 10.06
CA ALA A 40 -2.36 0.91 9.49
C ALA A 40 -1.90 0.74 8.04
N LEU A 41 -1.08 -0.28 7.74
CA LEU A 41 -0.65 -0.58 6.38
C LEU A 41 -1.82 -0.92 5.45
N MET A 42 -2.76 -1.75 5.91
CA MET A 42 -3.98 -2.09 5.15
C MET A 42 -4.87 -0.86 4.89
N SER A 43 -5.02 0.04 5.87
CA SER A 43 -5.73 1.30 5.66
C SER A 43 -5.02 2.21 4.65
N ALA A 44 -3.68 2.23 4.66
CA ALA A 44 -2.90 3.04 3.71
C ALA A 44 -3.06 2.54 2.26
N VAL A 45 -3.12 1.22 2.05
CA VAL A 45 -3.41 0.63 0.73
C VAL A 45 -4.85 0.91 0.29
N SER A 46 -5.83 0.81 1.21
CA SER A 46 -7.24 1.14 0.94
C SER A 46 -7.41 2.60 0.50
N LEU A 47 -6.71 3.52 1.19
CA LEU A 47 -6.65 4.93 0.81
C LEU A 47 -6.04 5.12 -0.57
N LEU A 48 -4.86 4.53 -0.84
CA LEU A 48 -4.24 4.59 -2.16
C LEU A 48 -5.17 4.07 -3.26
N THR A 49 -5.86 2.96 -3.02
CA THR A 49 -6.81 2.38 -3.97
C THR A 49 -7.98 3.34 -4.23
N THR A 50 -8.48 4.00 -3.20
CA THR A 50 -9.53 5.03 -3.33
C THR A 50 -9.03 6.21 -4.15
N PHE A 51 -7.81 6.69 -3.90
CA PHE A 51 -7.18 7.76 -4.68
C PHE A 51 -6.97 7.35 -6.15
N SER A 52 -6.50 6.13 -6.40
CA SER A 52 -6.33 5.56 -7.75
C SER A 52 -7.64 5.54 -8.52
N PHE A 53 -8.72 5.10 -7.86
CA PHE A 53 -10.05 5.06 -8.46
C PHE A 53 -10.57 6.47 -8.76
N MET A 54 -10.33 7.44 -7.88
CA MET A 54 -10.66 8.85 -8.16
C MET A 54 -9.86 9.38 -9.35
N ASN A 55 -8.59 8.99 -9.47
CA ASN A 55 -7.72 9.40 -10.56
C ASN A 55 -8.20 8.89 -11.92
N LEU A 56 -8.98 7.80 -11.99
CA LEU A 56 -9.62 7.36 -13.25
C LEU A 56 -10.56 8.41 -13.86
N PHE A 57 -11.20 9.24 -13.02
CA PHE A 57 -12.16 10.27 -13.47
C PHE A 57 -11.53 11.65 -13.67
N ILE A 58 -10.42 11.93 -12.99
CA ILE A 58 -9.68 13.21 -13.08
C ILE A 58 -8.61 13.13 -14.16
N ARG A 59 -7.96 11.97 -14.27
CA ARG A 59 -6.87 11.66 -15.20
C ARG A 59 -5.69 12.63 -15.08
N SER A 60 -5.28 12.94 -13.85
CA SER A 60 -4.20 13.88 -13.58
C SER A 60 -2.84 13.18 -13.52
N PRO A 61 -1.84 13.63 -14.31
CA PRO A 61 -0.50 13.05 -14.28
C PRO A 61 0.21 13.29 -12.94
N ALA A 62 -0.04 14.42 -12.27
CA ALA A 62 0.56 14.72 -10.98
C ALA A 62 0.07 13.78 -9.85
N ILE A 63 -1.21 13.41 -9.88
CA ILE A 63 -1.79 12.46 -8.91
C ILE A 63 -1.21 11.07 -9.16
N TYR A 64 -1.08 10.67 -10.43
CA TYR A 64 -0.48 9.39 -10.79
C TYR A 64 0.98 9.26 -10.32
N GLU A 65 1.78 10.33 -10.49
CA GLU A 65 3.15 10.35 -9.98
C GLU A 65 3.22 10.23 -8.46
N ALA A 66 2.39 11.01 -7.75
CA ALA A 66 2.33 10.93 -6.28
C ALA A 66 1.92 9.53 -5.80
N GLU A 67 0.96 8.90 -6.47
CA GLU A 67 0.48 7.54 -6.18
C GLU A 67 1.61 6.51 -6.31
N LEU A 68 2.46 6.60 -7.35
CA LEU A 68 3.59 5.70 -7.56
C LEU A 68 4.64 5.81 -6.42
N TYR A 69 4.98 7.03 -5.99
CA TYR A 69 5.96 7.24 -4.92
C TYR A 69 5.42 6.85 -3.53
N ILE A 70 4.16 7.20 -3.24
CA ILE A 70 3.50 6.82 -1.98
C ILE A 70 3.29 5.29 -1.93
N GLY A 71 2.89 4.69 -3.06
CA GLY A 71 2.79 3.24 -3.22
C GLY A 71 4.10 2.53 -2.89
N LEU A 72 5.20 2.98 -3.48
CA LEU A 72 6.53 2.45 -3.18
C LEU A 72 6.87 2.53 -1.67
N ALA A 73 6.61 3.67 -1.03
CA ALA A 73 6.86 3.84 0.40
C ALA A 73 6.05 2.86 1.26
N ILE A 74 4.79 2.60 0.89
CA ILE A 74 3.92 1.63 1.56
C ILE A 74 4.42 0.20 1.34
N PHE A 75 4.84 -0.17 0.13
CA PHE A 75 5.42 -1.49 -0.13
C PHE A 75 6.70 -1.71 0.68
N CYS A 76 7.58 -0.71 0.78
CA CYS A 76 8.74 -0.79 1.67
C CYS A 76 8.33 -1.04 3.13
N ALA A 77 7.25 -0.41 3.60
CA ALA A 77 6.74 -0.61 4.94
C ALA A 77 6.10 -2.00 5.15
N PHE A 78 5.50 -2.60 4.11
CA PHE A 78 5.09 -4.02 4.13
C PHE A 78 6.29 -4.94 4.29
N VAL A 79 7.39 -4.74 3.57
CA VAL A 79 8.59 -5.59 3.74
C VAL A 79 9.13 -5.53 5.17
N VAL A 80 9.12 -4.35 5.79
CA VAL A 80 9.46 -4.22 7.21
C VAL A 80 8.48 -5.00 8.08
N PHE A 81 7.17 -4.91 7.80
CA PHE A 81 6.14 -5.66 8.51
C PHE A 81 6.29 -7.19 8.37
N ASP A 82 6.52 -7.69 7.16
CA ASP A 82 6.71 -9.11 6.89
C ASP A 82 8.00 -9.64 7.53
N THR A 83 9.07 -8.85 7.51
CA THR A 83 10.30 -9.15 8.28
C THR A 83 10.00 -9.28 9.78
N GLN A 84 9.23 -8.35 10.34
CA GLN A 84 8.85 -8.39 11.76
C GLN A 84 7.98 -9.62 12.08
N LEU A 85 7.06 -9.99 11.19
CA LEU A 85 6.26 -11.21 11.32
C LEU A 85 7.13 -12.48 11.28
N ILE A 86 8.11 -12.55 10.38
CA ILE A 86 9.06 -13.66 10.29
C ILE A 86 9.86 -13.78 11.59
N VAL A 87 10.42 -12.67 12.10
CA VAL A 87 11.18 -12.67 13.36
C VAL A 87 10.32 -13.17 14.52
N GLU A 88 9.06 -12.74 14.61
CA GLU A 88 8.14 -13.21 15.66
C GLU A 88 7.78 -14.69 15.49
N LYS A 89 7.52 -15.18 14.26
CA LYS A 89 7.32 -16.60 13.98
C LYS A 89 8.51 -17.43 14.47
N ARG A 90 9.74 -16.99 14.16
CA ARG A 90 10.99 -17.62 14.65
C ARG A 90 11.09 -17.61 16.18
N ARG A 91 10.75 -16.49 16.84
CA ARG A 91 10.73 -16.41 18.33
C ARG A 91 9.71 -17.36 18.96
N ASN A 92 8.61 -17.64 18.26
CA ASN A 92 7.60 -18.62 18.68
C ASN A 92 7.97 -20.07 18.33
N GLY A 93 9.18 -20.32 17.83
CA GLY A 93 9.70 -21.67 17.57
C GLY A 93 9.48 -22.17 16.14
N ASP A 94 8.98 -21.33 15.22
CA ASP A 94 8.95 -21.69 13.80
C ASP A 94 10.39 -21.84 13.29
N THR A 95 10.65 -22.93 12.57
CA THR A 95 11.98 -23.23 12.02
C THR A 95 12.02 -23.23 10.51
N ASP A 96 10.92 -22.92 9.83
CA ASP A 96 10.82 -22.99 8.38
C ASP A 96 11.44 -21.77 7.66
N PHE A 97 12.76 -21.77 7.55
CA PHE A 97 13.51 -20.70 6.90
C PHE A 97 13.29 -20.66 5.38
N VAL A 98 12.83 -21.75 4.76
CA VAL A 98 12.58 -21.79 3.31
C VAL A 98 11.37 -20.91 2.98
N TRP A 99 10.25 -21.11 3.67
CA TRP A 99 9.07 -20.25 3.48
C TRP A 99 9.33 -18.79 3.83
N HIS A 100 10.02 -18.53 4.94
CA HIS A 100 10.37 -17.15 5.31
C HIS A 100 11.23 -16.44 4.27
N THR A 101 12.16 -17.16 3.62
CA THR A 101 13.00 -16.59 2.57
C THR A 101 12.19 -16.35 1.29
N LEU A 102 11.25 -17.24 0.96
CA LEU A 102 10.35 -17.07 -0.18
C LEU A 102 9.41 -15.87 0.00
N ASP A 103 8.87 -15.66 1.21
CA ASP A 103 8.05 -14.50 1.55
C ASP A 103 8.83 -13.19 1.26
N LEU A 104 10.06 -13.07 1.79
CA LEU A 104 10.91 -11.90 1.55
C LEU A 104 11.36 -11.75 0.08
N PHE A 105 11.46 -12.86 -0.65
CA PHE A 105 11.80 -12.82 -2.07
C PHE A 105 10.65 -12.25 -2.91
N ILE A 106 9.40 -12.59 -2.58
CA ILE A 106 8.21 -12.04 -3.24
C ILE A 106 8.11 -10.54 -2.98
N ASP A 107 8.33 -10.12 -1.73
CA ASP A 107 8.41 -8.70 -1.34
C ASP A 107 9.46 -7.92 -2.13
N PHE A 108 10.64 -8.51 -2.32
CA PHE A 108 11.70 -7.92 -3.14
C PHE A 108 11.29 -7.75 -4.60
N ILE A 109 10.66 -8.76 -5.20
CA ILE A 109 10.14 -8.68 -6.58
C ILE A 109 9.11 -7.55 -6.69
N GLU A 110 8.24 -7.39 -5.69
CA GLU A 110 7.20 -6.37 -5.70
C GLU A 110 7.78 -4.95 -5.67
N ILE A 111 8.79 -4.71 -4.82
CA ILE A 111 9.54 -3.44 -4.82
C ILE A 111 10.25 -3.22 -6.16
N PHE A 112 10.91 -4.26 -6.69
CA PHE A 112 11.62 -4.16 -7.97
C PHE A 112 10.68 -3.80 -9.12
N ARG A 113 9.50 -4.43 -9.18
CA ARG A 113 8.44 -4.10 -10.13
C ARG A 113 7.98 -2.65 -9.99
N HIS A 114 7.80 -2.17 -8.76
CA HIS A 114 7.45 -0.77 -8.51
C HIS A 114 8.51 0.22 -8.99
N LEU A 115 9.78 -0.08 -8.75
CA LEU A 115 10.90 0.73 -9.25
C LEU A 115 10.93 0.79 -10.78
N LEU A 116 10.67 -0.34 -11.45
CA LEU A 116 10.57 -0.36 -12.92
C LEU A 116 9.42 0.49 -13.44
N MET A 117 8.27 0.49 -12.77
CA MET A 117 7.13 1.35 -13.13
C MET A 117 7.51 2.84 -13.03
N ILE A 118 8.18 3.24 -11.93
CA ILE A 118 8.65 4.61 -11.74
C ILE A 118 9.67 5.00 -12.83
N LEU A 119 10.65 4.14 -13.11
CA LEU A 119 11.67 4.39 -14.12
C LEU A 119 11.05 4.55 -15.52
N ASN A 120 10.09 3.69 -15.87
CA ASN A 120 9.38 3.78 -17.14
C ASN A 120 8.52 5.05 -17.24
N SER A 121 7.86 5.45 -16.14
CA SER A 121 7.12 6.71 -16.07
C SER A 121 8.05 7.92 -16.29
N LYS A 122 9.21 7.93 -15.62
CA LYS A 122 10.21 8.99 -15.77
C LYS A 122 10.75 9.08 -17.21
N ARG A 123 11.13 7.94 -17.80
CA ARG A 123 11.64 7.88 -19.18
C ARG A 123 10.62 8.37 -20.22
N ARG A 124 9.32 8.22 -19.97
CA ARG A 124 8.28 8.73 -20.87
C ARG A 124 8.23 10.26 -20.84
N ARG A 125 8.28 10.88 -19.65
CA ARG A 125 8.31 12.33 -19.52
C ARG A 125 9.53 12.97 -20.18
N ASP A 126 10.73 12.41 -19.93
CA ASP A 126 11.97 12.96 -20.49
C ASP A 126 11.93 12.99 -22.03
N ARG A 127 11.18 12.09 -22.67
CA ARG A 127 10.96 12.07 -24.13
C ARG A 127 9.92 13.09 -24.60
N ASP A 128 8.92 13.39 -23.79
CA ASP A 128 7.87 14.35 -24.12
C ASP A 128 8.37 15.81 -23.94
N GLU A 129 9.50 16.01 -23.24
CA GLU A 129 10.17 17.29 -23.04
C GLU A 129 11.25 17.62 -24.11
N GLU A 130 11.67 16.64 -24.92
CA GLU A 130 12.57 16.80 -26.09
C GLU A 130 11.79 17.11 -27.38
#